data_AF-A0ABD2BGP7-F1
#
_entry.id   AF-A0ABD2BGP7-F1
#
_cell.length_a   1.000
_cell.length_b   1.000
_cell.length_c   1.000
_cell.angle_alpha   90.00
_cell.angle_beta   90.00
_cell.angle_gamma   90.00
#
_symmetry.space_group_name_H-M   'P 1'
#
loop_
_entity.id
_entity.type
_entity.pdbx_description
1 polymer ?
#
loop_
_entity_poly.entity_id
_entity_poly.type
_entity_poly.pdbx_seq_one_letter_code
_entity_poly.pdbx_strand_id
1 'polypeptide(L)'
;MMLSTTFVIISFSMITAMKAMNYTVTKIVDETVTVYENSLFDLETIGFNNDSKVYMIINQPITDKDDLLINFVAERFDGVKFPLPDNPMKLCKFLFEERSSKLESYIQQFHISRAFNLEDQICPILPGKRKLLPYMFPKNVTLLHDIGCGDFVYTVEIFTNDTNNFSEYRSLISSQTTVHIEGESCSNTLM
;
A
#
# COMPACT_ATOMS: atom_id res chain seq x y z
N MET A 1 -24.31 -19.61 -59.47
CA MET A 1 -24.12 -20.24 -58.14
C MET A 1 -23.05 -19.46 -57.40
N MET A 2 -23.43 -18.66 -56.41
CA MET A 2 -22.48 -17.98 -55.52
C MET A 2 -22.06 -18.96 -54.42
N LEU A 3 -20.76 -19.25 -54.33
CA LEU A 3 -20.17 -19.97 -53.21
C LEU A 3 -19.85 -18.94 -52.11
N SER A 4 -20.68 -18.89 -51.08
CA SER A 4 -20.40 -18.12 -49.86
C SER A 4 -19.43 -18.93 -49.01
N THR A 5 -18.15 -18.55 -48.98
CA THR A 5 -17.17 -19.11 -48.05
C THR A 5 -17.28 -18.38 -46.72
N THR A 6 -17.98 -18.99 -45.75
CA THR A 6 -18.07 -18.47 -44.38
C THR A 6 -16.74 -18.69 -43.68
N PHE A 7 -15.97 -17.62 -43.46
CA PHE A 7 -14.82 -17.64 -42.56
C PHE A 7 -15.32 -17.62 -41.11
N VAL A 8 -15.21 -18.76 -40.42
CA VAL A 8 -15.39 -18.81 -38.97
C VAL A 8 -14.05 -18.45 -38.33
N ILE A 9 -13.91 -17.21 -37.86
CA ILE A 9 -12.78 -16.81 -37.01
C ILE A 9 -13.09 -17.33 -35.62
N ILE A 10 -12.49 -18.46 -35.24
CA ILE A 10 -12.50 -18.95 -33.86
C ILE A 10 -11.48 -18.09 -33.11
N SER A 11 -11.93 -17.00 -32.49
CA SER A 11 -11.11 -16.24 -31.56
C SER A 11 -10.86 -17.08 -30.31
N PHE A 12 -9.70 -17.74 -30.25
CA PHE A 12 -9.14 -18.23 -29.00
C PHE A 12 -8.76 -17.01 -28.15
N SER A 13 -9.66 -16.57 -27.27
CA SER A 13 -9.25 -15.78 -26.12
C SER A 13 -8.36 -16.68 -25.26
N MET A 14 -7.04 -16.56 -25.40
CA MET A 14 -6.12 -17.07 -24.39
C MET A 14 -6.40 -16.28 -23.11
N ILE A 15 -7.26 -16.82 -22.26
CA ILE A 15 -7.28 -16.46 -20.85
C ILE A 15 -5.98 -17.03 -20.30
N THR A 16 -4.88 -16.27 -20.41
CA THR A 16 -3.68 -16.56 -19.64
C THR A 16 -4.07 -16.40 -18.19
N ALA A 17 -4.39 -17.51 -17.53
CA ALA A 17 -4.49 -17.57 -16.08
C ALA A 17 -3.13 -17.15 -15.54
N MET A 18 -3.03 -15.89 -15.10
CA MET A 18 -1.82 -15.40 -14.44
C MET A 18 -1.68 -16.19 -13.15
N LYS A 19 -0.63 -17.01 -13.08
CA LYS A 19 -0.29 -17.72 -11.86
C LYS A 19 0.15 -16.69 -10.83
N ALA A 20 -0.46 -16.72 -9.65
CA ALA A 20 -0.05 -15.87 -8.55
C ALA A 20 1.43 -16.14 -8.19
N MET A 21 2.16 -15.07 -7.88
CA MET A 21 3.58 -15.10 -7.54
C MET A 21 3.73 -15.09 -6.03
N ASN A 22 4.49 -16.04 -5.49
CA ASN A 22 4.68 -16.19 -4.05
C ASN A 22 6.11 -15.81 -3.66
N TYR A 23 6.21 -14.99 -2.63
CA TYR A 23 7.45 -14.52 -2.04
C TYR A 23 7.46 -14.79 -0.54
N THR A 24 8.67 -14.97 -0.01
CA THR A 24 8.96 -15.03 1.41
C THR A 24 9.78 -13.82 1.79
N VAL A 25 9.32 -13.04 2.75
CA VAL A 25 10.09 -11.98 3.39
C VAL A 25 11.08 -12.63 4.33
N THR A 26 12.36 -12.55 4.01
CA THR A 26 13.43 -13.17 4.82
C THR A 26 13.98 -12.20 5.86
N LYS A 27 13.84 -10.89 5.63
CA LYS A 27 14.32 -9.85 6.54
C LYS A 27 13.51 -8.56 6.42
N ILE A 28 13.21 -7.93 7.56
CA ILE A 28 12.83 -6.51 7.63
C ILE A 28 14.11 -5.75 7.99
N VAL A 29 14.48 -4.78 7.15
CA VAL A 29 15.74 -4.02 7.26
C VAL A 29 15.54 -2.75 8.07
N ASP A 30 14.49 -2.00 7.76
CA ASP A 30 14.22 -0.70 8.37
C ASP A 30 12.73 -0.34 8.28
N GLU A 31 12.28 0.50 9.21
CA GLU A 31 10.92 1.06 9.25
C GLU A 31 10.98 2.54 9.63
N THR A 32 10.40 3.39 8.80
CA THR A 32 10.37 4.83 9.04
C THR A 32 8.97 5.39 8.82
N VAL A 33 8.54 6.30 9.69
CA VAL A 33 7.30 7.08 9.50
C VAL A 33 7.68 8.55 9.38
N THR A 34 7.19 9.20 8.33
CA THR A 34 7.44 10.62 8.06
C THR A 34 6.11 11.36 8.05
N VAL A 35 5.99 12.41 8.84
CA VAL A 35 4.90 13.39 8.72
C VAL A 35 5.44 14.62 7.98
N TYR A 36 4.78 14.97 6.89
CA TYR A 36 5.08 16.18 6.13
C TYR A 36 4.41 17.37 6.77
N GLU A 37 4.83 18.59 6.46
CA GLU A 37 4.15 19.78 6.97
C GLU A 37 2.67 19.73 6.55
N ASN A 38 1.75 19.65 7.51
CA ASN A 38 0.31 19.68 7.30
C ASN A 38 -0.42 19.94 8.64
N SER A 39 -1.72 20.25 8.58
CA SER A 39 -2.51 20.55 9.78
C SER A 39 -3.23 19.33 10.38
N LEU A 40 -3.22 18.18 9.70
CA LEU A 40 -4.03 17.01 10.03
C LEU A 40 -3.30 16.02 10.94
N PHE A 41 -2.05 15.70 10.60
CA PHE A 41 -1.20 14.73 11.29
C PHE A 41 -0.01 15.42 11.95
N ASP A 42 0.38 14.91 13.11
CA ASP A 42 1.63 15.28 13.82
C ASP A 42 2.24 14.03 14.48
N LEU A 43 3.52 14.09 14.85
CA LEU A 43 4.23 13.04 15.59
C LEU A 43 4.73 13.56 16.92
N GLU A 44 4.47 12.79 17.97
CA GLU A 44 5.00 13.05 19.31
C GLU A 44 5.78 11.83 19.81
N THR A 45 7.00 12.07 20.27
CA THR A 45 7.82 11.03 20.90
C THR A 45 7.85 11.26 22.40
N ILE A 46 7.38 10.27 23.18
CA ILE A 46 7.48 10.28 24.64
C ILE A 46 8.47 9.21 25.08
N GLY A 47 9.45 9.60 25.90
CA GLY A 47 10.41 8.71 26.51
C GLY A 47 11.83 9.22 26.33
N PHE A 48 12.79 8.45 26.84
CA PHE A 48 14.20 8.73 26.68
C PHE A 48 14.87 7.48 26.10
N ASN A 49 15.73 7.66 25.09
CA ASN A 49 16.54 6.59 24.49
C ASN A 49 15.69 5.43 23.93
N ASN A 50 16.05 4.17 24.26
CA ASN A 50 15.51 2.95 23.66
C ASN A 50 14.06 2.62 24.06
N ASP A 51 13.48 3.34 25.05
CA ASP A 51 12.09 3.15 25.49
C ASP A 51 11.13 4.20 24.90
N SER A 52 11.61 4.95 23.89
CA SER A 52 10.82 5.97 23.22
C SER A 52 9.56 5.38 22.57
N LYS A 53 8.41 5.94 22.92
CA LYS A 53 7.12 5.62 22.30
C LYS A 53 6.76 6.73 21.33
N VAL A 54 6.56 6.36 20.08
CA VAL A 54 6.09 7.28 19.04
C VAL A 54 4.58 7.25 18.98
N TYR A 55 3.97 8.43 18.89
CA TYR A 55 2.54 8.61 18.76
C TYR A 55 2.23 9.46 17.54
N MET A 56 1.26 9.02 16.75
CA MET A 56 0.60 9.85 15.75
C MET A 56 -0.53 10.63 16.41
N ILE A 57 -0.58 11.92 16.15
CA ILE A 57 -1.68 12.80 16.57
C ILE A 57 -2.52 13.11 15.35
N ILE A 58 -3.83 12.94 15.48
CA ILE A 58 -4.82 13.45 14.53
C ILE A 58 -5.46 14.69 15.14
N ASN A 59 -5.21 15.84 14.51
CA ASN A 59 -5.62 17.14 15.05
C ASN A 59 -7.09 17.48 14.77
N GLN A 60 -7.64 16.95 13.68
CA GLN A 60 -9.00 17.25 13.20
C GLN A 60 -9.73 15.97 12.77
N PRO A 61 -11.07 15.89 12.90
CA PRO A 61 -11.80 14.71 12.48
C PRO A 61 -11.60 14.44 10.98
N ILE A 62 -11.31 13.20 10.61
CA ILE A 62 -11.24 12.78 9.21
C ILE A 62 -12.57 12.16 8.82
N THR A 63 -13.14 12.62 7.71
CA THR A 63 -14.46 12.28 7.21
C THR A 63 -14.40 11.92 5.73
N ASP A 64 -15.48 11.36 5.18
CA ASP A 64 -15.57 11.04 3.74
C ASP A 64 -15.48 12.26 2.82
N LYS A 65 -15.56 13.48 3.38
CA LYS A 65 -15.47 14.75 2.66
C LYS A 65 -14.05 15.28 2.55
N ASP A 66 -13.16 14.82 3.42
CA ASP A 66 -11.75 15.19 3.38
C ASP A 66 -11.13 14.32 2.30
N ASP A 67 -11.00 14.84 1.07
CA ASP A 67 -10.51 14.13 -0.13
C ASP A 67 -9.06 13.63 0.04
N LEU A 68 -8.90 12.69 0.96
CA LEU A 68 -7.70 12.00 1.36
C LEU A 68 -7.66 10.69 0.61
N LEU A 69 -6.52 10.45 -0.02
CA LEU A 69 -6.22 9.24 -0.72
C LEU A 69 -5.16 8.46 0.06
N ILE A 70 -5.24 7.14 -0.01
CA ILE A 70 -4.22 6.22 0.45
C ILE A 70 -3.64 5.48 -0.74
N ASN A 71 -2.32 5.38 -0.77
CA ASN A 71 -1.57 4.63 -1.76
C ASN A 71 -0.61 3.67 -1.06
N PHE A 72 -0.35 2.53 -1.70
CA PHE A 72 0.62 1.56 -1.24
C PHE A 72 1.44 1.10 -2.44
N VAL A 73 2.76 1.25 -2.35
CA VAL A 73 3.69 1.02 -3.48
C VAL A 73 4.86 0.19 -3.00
N ALA A 74 5.19 -0.86 -3.74
CA ALA A 74 6.47 -1.55 -3.60
C ALA A 74 7.46 -0.93 -4.59
N GLU A 75 8.59 -0.42 -4.10
CA GLU A 75 9.68 0.07 -4.94
C GLU A 75 10.87 -0.86 -4.80
N ARG A 76 11.34 -1.42 -5.91
CA ARG A 76 12.53 -2.27 -5.94
C ARG A 76 13.79 -1.42 -5.87
N PHE A 77 14.90 -2.01 -5.42
CA PHE A 77 16.20 -1.33 -5.31
C PHE A 77 16.69 -0.58 -6.56
N ASP A 78 16.21 -0.94 -7.76
CA ASP A 78 16.52 -0.27 -9.04
C ASP A 78 15.57 0.89 -9.39
N GLY A 79 14.66 1.26 -8.48
CA GLY A 79 13.71 2.36 -8.64
C GLY A 79 12.42 2.01 -9.37
N VAL A 80 12.23 0.74 -9.74
CA VAL A 80 10.98 0.28 -10.38
C VAL A 80 9.87 0.23 -9.33
N LYS A 81 8.75 0.90 -9.63
CA LYS A 81 7.60 1.03 -8.72
C LYS A 81 6.44 0.15 -9.15
N PHE A 82 5.87 -0.55 -8.19
CA PHE A 82 4.70 -1.42 -8.33
C PHE A 82 3.60 -0.93 -7.39
N PRO A 83 2.61 -0.16 -7.89
CA PRO A 83 1.45 0.24 -7.10
C PRO A 83 0.61 -0.99 -6.72
N LEU A 84 0.13 -1.01 -5.48
CA LEU A 84 -0.61 -2.11 -4.87
C LEU A 84 -1.74 -1.54 -4.00
N PRO A 85 -2.97 -1.30 -4.50
CA PRO A 85 -3.47 -1.57 -5.84
C PRO A 85 -2.99 -0.52 -6.87
N ASP A 86 -3.29 -0.75 -8.16
CA ASP A 86 -2.87 0.08 -9.30
C ASP A 86 -3.18 1.58 -9.15
N ASN A 87 -4.26 1.92 -8.43
CA ASN A 87 -4.70 3.29 -8.24
C ASN A 87 -4.92 3.60 -6.76
N PRO A 88 -4.56 4.81 -6.29
CA PRO A 88 -4.88 5.26 -4.95
C PRO A 88 -6.39 5.21 -4.65
N MET A 89 -6.73 4.93 -3.41
CA MET A 89 -8.11 4.81 -2.95
C MET A 89 -8.46 5.92 -1.97
N LYS A 90 -9.73 6.36 -1.92
CA LYS A 90 -10.18 7.25 -0.84
C LYS A 90 -9.96 6.57 0.51
N LEU A 91 -9.32 7.27 1.46
CA LEU A 91 -8.92 6.71 2.75
C LEU A 91 -10.10 6.04 3.49
N CYS A 92 -11.23 6.74 3.63
CA CYS A 92 -12.39 6.19 4.31
C CYS A 92 -12.99 4.96 3.62
N LYS A 93 -13.00 4.95 2.28
CA LYS A 93 -13.44 3.80 1.49
C LYS A 93 -12.49 2.62 1.70
N PHE A 94 -11.19 2.87 1.64
CA PHE A 94 -10.16 1.85 1.87
C PHE A 94 -10.32 1.19 3.24
N LEU A 95 -10.41 1.98 4.32
CA LEU A 95 -10.56 1.45 5.69
C LEU A 95 -11.84 0.60 5.84
N PHE A 96 -12.94 1.02 5.23
CA PHE A 96 -14.18 0.25 5.23
C PHE A 96 -14.03 -1.08 4.47
N GLU A 97 -13.38 -1.08 3.30
CA GLU A 97 -13.19 -2.27 2.49
C GLU A 97 -12.19 -3.25 3.11
N GLU A 98 -11.11 -2.75 3.73
CA GLU A 98 -10.14 -3.58 4.45
C GLU A 98 -10.82 -4.29 5.64
N ARG A 99 -11.53 -3.54 6.48
CA ARG A 99 -12.29 -4.09 7.62
C ARG A 99 -13.35 -5.10 7.18
N SER A 100 -14.02 -4.84 6.06
CA SER A 100 -15.09 -5.71 5.54
C SER A 100 -14.57 -6.90 4.73
N SER A 101 -13.24 -7.10 4.63
CA SER A 101 -12.62 -8.13 3.78
C SER A 101 -13.09 -8.07 2.32
N LYS A 102 -13.26 -6.85 1.80
CA LYS A 102 -13.68 -6.57 0.42
C LYS A 102 -12.51 -6.23 -0.51
N LEU A 103 -11.33 -5.97 0.05
CA LEU A 103 -10.12 -5.81 -0.75
C LEU A 103 -9.72 -7.13 -1.40
N GLU A 104 -8.98 -7.04 -2.50
CA GLU A 104 -8.39 -8.21 -3.14
C GLU A 104 -7.42 -8.90 -2.17
N SER A 105 -7.39 -10.24 -2.20
CA SER A 105 -6.65 -11.03 -1.20
C SER A 105 -5.16 -10.71 -1.15
N TYR A 106 -4.55 -10.39 -2.31
CA TYR A 106 -3.16 -9.99 -2.41
C TYR A 106 -2.88 -8.61 -1.80
N ILE A 107 -3.89 -7.75 -1.61
CA ILE A 107 -3.76 -6.49 -0.87
C ILE A 107 -4.05 -6.73 0.62
N GLN A 108 -5.09 -7.52 0.91
CA GLN A 108 -5.56 -7.75 2.28
C GLN A 108 -4.48 -8.30 3.21
N GLN A 109 -3.56 -9.14 2.71
CA GLN A 109 -2.46 -9.73 3.48
C GLN A 109 -1.55 -8.69 4.16
N PHE A 110 -1.48 -7.47 3.64
CA PHE A 110 -0.60 -6.44 4.17
C PHE A 110 -1.17 -5.75 5.42
N HIS A 111 -2.50 -5.70 5.59
CA HIS A 111 -3.12 -4.92 6.67
C HIS A 111 -2.61 -3.46 6.70
N ILE A 112 -2.67 -2.77 5.56
CA ILE A 112 -2.07 -1.45 5.29
C ILE A 112 -2.46 -0.42 6.35
N SER A 113 -3.70 -0.44 6.87
CA SER A 113 -4.11 0.52 7.92
C SER A 113 -3.29 0.44 9.20
N ARG A 114 -2.64 -0.69 9.50
CA ARG A 114 -1.77 -0.85 10.67
C ARG A 114 -0.55 0.05 10.60
N ALA A 115 -0.09 0.44 9.40
CA ALA A 115 1.05 1.34 9.23
C ALA A 115 0.88 2.67 9.99
N PHE A 116 -0.37 3.10 10.20
CA PHE A 116 -0.72 4.32 10.96
C PHE A 116 -1.60 4.03 12.17
N ASN A 117 -1.69 2.76 12.60
CA ASN A 117 -2.59 2.31 13.66
C ASN A 117 -4.05 2.77 13.44
N LEU A 118 -4.53 2.59 12.19
CA LEU A 118 -5.89 2.88 11.75
C LEU A 118 -6.74 1.62 11.56
N GLU A 119 -6.25 0.46 11.98
CA GLU A 119 -6.99 -0.80 11.90
C GLU A 119 -8.34 -0.69 12.62
N ASP A 120 -9.36 -1.30 12.01
CA ASP A 120 -10.77 -1.29 12.45
C ASP A 120 -11.43 0.09 12.56
N GLN A 121 -10.73 1.18 12.24
CA GLN A 121 -11.31 2.51 12.20
C GLN A 121 -12.26 2.65 11.02
N ILE A 122 -13.36 3.36 11.24
CA ILE A 122 -14.30 3.77 10.19
C ILE A 122 -14.46 5.28 10.27
N CYS A 123 -14.70 5.91 9.13
CA CYS A 123 -15.00 7.33 9.13
C CYS A 123 -16.37 7.60 9.78
N PRO A 124 -16.51 8.68 10.58
CA PRO A 124 -15.47 9.66 10.90
C PRO A 124 -14.42 9.14 11.90
N ILE A 125 -13.16 9.39 11.59
CA ILE A 125 -12.02 9.10 12.48
C ILE A 125 -11.84 10.31 13.39
N LEU A 126 -12.06 10.12 14.69
CA LEU A 126 -12.00 11.22 15.65
C LEU A 126 -10.56 11.70 15.92
N PRO A 127 -10.38 12.99 16.27
CA PRO A 127 -9.10 13.51 16.75
C PRO A 127 -8.60 12.73 17.95
N GLY A 128 -7.28 12.69 18.10
CA GLY A 128 -6.66 12.08 19.27
C GLY A 128 -5.27 11.53 19.00
N LYS A 129 -4.71 10.98 20.07
CA LYS A 129 -3.36 10.45 20.09
C LYS A 129 -3.38 8.93 19.95
N ARG A 130 -2.59 8.39 19.04
CA ARG A 130 -2.50 6.96 18.75
C ARG A 130 -1.06 6.52 18.82
N LYS A 131 -0.78 5.49 19.61
CA LYS A 131 0.56 4.91 19.69
C LYS A 131 0.87 4.24 18.36
N LEU A 132 1.98 4.58 17.72
CA LEU A 132 2.47 3.83 16.56
C LEU A 132 3.17 2.57 17.07
N LEU A 133 2.86 1.44 16.43
CA LEU A 133 3.49 0.16 16.68
C LEU A 133 4.33 -0.20 15.44
N PRO A 134 5.41 -0.97 15.60
CA PRO A 134 6.12 -1.54 14.46
C PRO A 134 5.14 -2.24 13.52
N TYR A 135 5.33 -2.06 12.22
CA TYR A 135 4.40 -2.60 11.24
C TYR A 135 4.64 -4.10 11.08
N MET A 136 3.63 -4.92 11.37
CA MET A 136 3.74 -6.37 11.25
C MET A 136 3.64 -6.79 9.78
N PHE A 137 4.72 -6.58 9.02
CA PHE A 137 4.78 -6.93 7.61
C PHE A 137 4.60 -8.44 7.40
N PRO A 138 3.76 -8.88 6.43
CA PRO A 138 3.48 -10.29 6.23
C PRO A 138 4.74 -11.08 5.84
N LYS A 139 4.95 -12.23 6.48
CA LYS A 139 6.09 -13.12 6.17
C LYS A 139 6.00 -13.70 4.76
N ASN A 140 4.80 -14.04 4.31
CA ASN A 140 4.56 -14.58 2.98
C ASN A 140 3.72 -13.58 2.20
N VAL A 141 4.16 -13.27 0.99
CA VAL A 141 3.51 -12.30 0.11
C VAL A 141 3.12 -12.99 -1.17
N THR A 142 1.83 -12.96 -1.52
CA THR A 142 1.33 -13.43 -2.81
C THR A 142 0.90 -12.25 -3.66
N LEU A 143 1.40 -12.09 -4.89
CA LEU A 143 1.05 -10.99 -5.80
C LEU A 143 0.50 -11.51 -7.14
N LEU A 144 -0.20 -10.65 -7.89
CA LEU A 144 -0.73 -10.98 -9.21
C LEU A 144 0.34 -11.06 -10.30
N HIS A 145 1.43 -10.30 -10.13
CA HIS A 145 2.49 -10.15 -11.11
C HIS A 145 3.85 -10.35 -10.46
N ASP A 146 4.83 -10.74 -11.28
CA ASP A 146 6.19 -10.86 -10.81
C ASP A 146 6.83 -9.47 -10.67
N ILE A 147 7.24 -9.14 -9.45
CA ILE A 147 7.96 -7.89 -9.14
C ILE A 147 9.47 -8.09 -9.02
N GLY A 148 9.94 -9.34 -9.05
CA GLY A 148 11.32 -9.76 -8.78
C GLY A 148 11.59 -10.06 -7.30
N CYS A 149 12.85 -10.39 -7.02
CA CYS A 149 13.42 -10.67 -5.70
C CYS A 149 14.42 -9.58 -5.28
N GLY A 150 14.80 -9.56 -4.01
CA GLY A 150 15.82 -8.68 -3.45
C GLY A 150 15.24 -7.66 -2.48
N ASP A 151 15.86 -6.49 -2.42
CA ASP A 151 15.43 -5.42 -1.51
C ASP A 151 14.31 -4.58 -2.13
N PHE A 152 13.27 -4.35 -1.34
CA PHE A 152 12.12 -3.52 -1.68
C PHE A 152 11.82 -2.54 -0.55
N VAL A 153 11.43 -1.33 -0.92
CA VAL A 153 10.85 -0.33 -0.03
C VAL A 153 9.35 -0.30 -0.28
N TYR A 154 8.58 -0.78 0.70
CA TYR A 154 7.13 -0.69 0.69
C TYR A 154 6.70 0.62 1.35
N THR A 155 6.07 1.50 0.59
CA THR A 155 5.60 2.80 1.06
C THR A 155 4.09 2.82 1.13
N VAL A 156 3.53 3.04 2.32
CA VAL A 156 2.13 3.43 2.52
C VAL A 156 2.09 4.94 2.69
N GLU A 157 1.22 5.62 1.96
CA GLU A 157 1.12 7.07 2.00
C GLU A 157 -0.33 7.53 2.07
N ILE A 158 -0.62 8.49 2.94
CA ILE A 158 -1.85 9.27 2.93
C ILE A 158 -1.54 10.67 2.41
N PHE A 159 -2.27 11.08 1.40
CA PHE A 159 -2.05 12.34 0.69
C PHE A 159 -3.39 12.96 0.27
N THR A 160 -3.36 14.21 -0.16
CA THR A 160 -4.54 14.94 -0.64
C THR A 160 -4.20 15.73 -1.90
N ASN A 161 -5.21 16.20 -2.63
CA ASN A 161 -4.98 17.17 -3.70
C ASN A 161 -4.55 18.50 -3.09
N ASP A 162 -3.51 19.14 -3.62
CA ASP A 162 -3.17 20.50 -3.24
C ASP A 162 -4.30 21.44 -3.69
N THR A 163 -4.89 22.16 -2.73
CA THR A 163 -5.94 23.14 -2.99
C THR A 163 -5.45 24.33 -3.81
N ASN A 164 -4.13 24.56 -3.87
CA ASN A 164 -3.51 25.65 -4.62
C ASN A 164 -3.02 25.22 -6.01
N ASN A 165 -2.91 23.91 -6.26
CA ASN A 165 -2.41 23.40 -7.53
C ASN A 165 -3.11 22.07 -7.85
N PHE A 166 -4.20 22.13 -8.62
CA PHE A 166 -5.10 20.99 -8.92
C PHE A 166 -4.42 19.77 -9.57
N SER A 167 -3.15 19.87 -9.97
CA SER A 167 -2.33 18.80 -10.54
C SER A 167 -1.28 18.21 -9.59
N GLU A 168 -1.10 18.75 -8.38
CA GLU A 168 -0.08 18.28 -7.45
C GLU A 168 -0.73 17.63 -6.22
N TYR A 169 -0.35 16.38 -5.99
CA TYR A 169 -0.70 15.66 -4.78
C TYR A 169 0.28 16.03 -3.67
N ARG A 170 -0.23 16.31 -2.47
CA ARG A 170 0.56 16.62 -1.28
C ARG A 170 0.48 15.46 -0.29
N SER A 171 1.61 14.80 -0.06
CA SER A 171 1.79 13.82 1.00
C SER A 171 1.59 14.46 2.38
N LEU A 172 0.85 13.79 3.25
CA LEU A 172 0.58 14.26 4.62
C LEU A 172 1.34 13.40 5.63
N ILE A 173 1.29 12.08 5.45
CA ILE A 173 2.03 11.11 6.25
C ILE A 173 2.40 9.91 5.38
N SER A 174 3.61 9.40 5.54
CA SER A 174 4.08 8.17 4.91
C SER A 174 4.70 7.22 5.92
N SER A 175 4.56 5.93 5.66
CA SER A 175 5.25 4.84 6.35
C SER A 175 6.01 4.03 5.31
N GLN A 176 7.30 3.79 5.56
CA GLN A 176 8.17 3.02 4.69
C GLN A 176 8.71 1.83 5.46
N THR A 177 8.60 0.65 4.86
CA THR A 177 9.17 -0.59 5.37
C THR A 177 10.10 -1.17 4.32
N THR A 178 11.38 -1.26 4.63
CA THR A 178 12.37 -1.90 3.76
C THR A 178 12.46 -3.37 4.10
N VAL A 179 12.27 -4.23 3.11
CA VAL A 179 12.29 -5.69 3.28
C VAL A 179 13.15 -6.36 2.21
N HIS A 180 13.67 -7.53 2.55
CA HIS A 180 14.26 -8.45 1.58
C HIS A 180 13.26 -9.57 1.28
N ILE A 181 12.95 -9.78 -0.01
CA ILE A 181 12.04 -10.84 -0.45
C ILE A 181 12.75 -11.84 -1.35
N GLU A 182 12.45 -13.12 -1.14
CA GLU A 182 12.91 -14.25 -1.95
C GLU A 182 11.70 -14.99 -2.52
N GLY A 183 11.86 -15.66 -3.67
CA GLY A 183 10.81 -16.45 -4.31
C GLY A 183 11.41 -17.68 -4.98
N GLU A 184 10.59 -18.71 -5.24
CA GLU A 184 11.06 -19.93 -5.91
C GLU A 184 11.58 -19.65 -7.33
N SER A 185 11.01 -18.64 -7.99
CA SER A 185 11.45 -18.15 -9.30
C SER A 185 11.21 -16.65 -9.40
N CYS A 186 12.27 -15.86 -9.63
CA CYS A 186 12.18 -14.40 -9.81
C CYS A 186 12.73 -13.97 -11.17
N SER A 187 12.03 -13.06 -11.86
CA SER A 187 12.43 -12.53 -13.17
C SER A 187 13.75 -11.76 -13.19
N ASN A 188 14.19 -11.24 -12.05
CA ASN A 188 15.42 -10.44 -11.92
C ASN A 188 16.58 -11.21 -11.24
N THR A 189 16.46 -12.52 -11.03
CA THR A 189 17.61 -13.36 -10.68
C THR A 189 18.53 -13.44 -11.90
N LEU A 190 19.43 -12.47 -12.03
CA LEU A 190 20.61 -12.63 -12.89
C LEU A 190 21.38 -13.85 -12.39
N MET A 191 21.49 -14.87 -13.25
CA MET A 191 22.50 -15.93 -13.11
C MET A 191 23.91 -15.34 -13.08
#